data_AF-A0A8H2LDX4-F1
#
_entry.id   AF-A0A8H2LDX4-F1
#
_cell.length_a   1.000
_cell.length_b   1.000
_cell.length_c   1.000
_cell.angle_alpha   90.00
_cell.angle_beta   90.00
_cell.angle_gamma   90.00
#
_symmetry.space_group_name_H-M   'P 1'
#
loop_
_entity.id
_entity.type
_entity.pdbx_description
1 polymer ?
#
loop_
_entity_poly.entity_id
_entity_poly.type
_entity_poly.pdbx_seq_one_letter_code
_entity_poly.pdbx_strand_id
1 'polypeptide(L)'
;MKFTISVLFLFFALHTTAQPSTLAGTYRLSIGKDFAHSIDYNLTLNTDSTFVFHSFSNAVKGIPPEVHIYGKGHWKAVKNIISFSTNTDNDISAKYSLDFNTTKGRYITKSLRDKSDREVNTRLQIYESKTRFLHGTELVKQ
;
A
#
# COMPACT_ATOMS: atom_id res chain seq x y z
N MET A 1 54.41 -15.70 -29.84
CA MET A 1 53.87 -14.73 -28.86
C MET A 1 52.58 -15.30 -28.28
N LYS A 2 52.52 -15.41 -26.95
CA LYS A 2 51.43 -16.03 -26.20
C LYS A 2 50.41 -14.94 -25.87
N PHE A 3 49.18 -15.04 -26.40
CA PHE A 3 48.08 -14.17 -25.97
C PHE A 3 47.43 -14.80 -24.75
N THR A 4 47.58 -14.14 -23.61
CA THR A 4 46.88 -14.44 -22.36
C THR A 4 46.11 -13.21 -21.92
N ILE A 5 45.00 -13.45 -21.18
CA ILE A 5 44.25 -12.52 -20.31
C ILE A 5 43.16 -11.73 -21.06
N SER A 6 41.89 -11.66 -20.66
CA SER A 6 41.10 -12.27 -19.58
C SER A 6 39.63 -12.06 -19.96
N VAL A 7 38.78 -13.08 -19.86
CA VAL A 7 37.32 -12.90 -19.88
C VAL A 7 36.91 -12.45 -18.47
N LEU A 8 36.64 -11.15 -18.30
CA LEU A 8 36.15 -10.58 -17.05
C LEU A 8 34.66 -10.95 -16.89
N PHE A 9 34.38 -11.94 -16.04
CA PHE A 9 33.03 -12.27 -15.59
C PHE A 9 32.45 -11.11 -14.75
N LEU A 10 31.56 -10.31 -15.35
CA LEU A 10 30.76 -9.34 -14.63
C LEU A 10 29.53 -10.05 -14.03
N PHE A 11 29.69 -10.72 -12.88
CA PHE A 11 28.53 -11.15 -12.09
C PHE A 11 27.99 -9.95 -11.31
N PHE A 12 27.14 -9.15 -11.96
CA PHE A 12 26.33 -8.18 -11.24
C PHE A 12 25.23 -8.95 -10.49
N ALA A 13 25.47 -9.24 -9.21
CA ALA A 13 24.43 -9.78 -8.34
C ALA A 13 23.40 -8.67 -8.04
N LEU A 14 22.42 -8.52 -8.94
CA LEU A 14 21.22 -7.73 -8.67
C LEU A 14 20.40 -8.47 -7.61
N HIS A 15 20.68 -8.20 -6.33
CA HIS A 15 19.82 -8.63 -5.24
C HIS A 15 18.55 -7.76 -5.26
N THR A 16 17.55 -8.16 -6.05
CA THR A 16 16.20 -7.62 -5.91
C THR A 16 15.59 -8.22 -4.65
N THR A 17 15.47 -7.42 -3.58
CA THR A 17 14.67 -7.83 -2.43
C THR A 17 13.19 -7.72 -2.83
N ALA A 18 12.64 -8.79 -3.40
CA ALA A 18 11.22 -8.87 -3.66
C ALA A 18 10.45 -8.84 -2.33
N GLN A 19 9.42 -7.99 -2.25
CA GLN A 19 8.53 -8.03 -1.08
C GLN A 19 7.79 -9.37 -1.05
N PRO A 20 7.34 -9.84 0.13
CA PRO A 20 6.56 -11.06 0.21
C PRO A 20 5.31 -10.95 -0.68
N SER A 21 5.21 -11.82 -1.69
CA SER A 21 4.09 -11.83 -2.64
C SER A 21 2.73 -12.01 -1.94
N THR A 22 2.73 -12.63 -0.76
CA THR A 22 1.54 -12.81 0.09
C THR A 22 0.97 -11.51 0.63
N LEU A 23 1.77 -10.45 0.73
CA LEU A 23 1.33 -9.12 1.19
C LEU A 23 0.82 -8.24 0.04
N ALA A 24 1.29 -8.48 -1.19
CA ALA A 24 0.80 -7.81 -2.38
C ALA A 24 -0.70 -8.10 -2.61
N GLY A 25 -1.39 -7.17 -3.24
CA GLY A 25 -2.81 -7.25 -3.54
C GLY A 25 -3.57 -5.95 -3.28
N THR A 26 -4.89 -6.03 -3.43
CA THR A 26 -5.80 -4.89 -3.27
C THR A 26 -6.52 -4.94 -1.93
N TYR A 27 -6.54 -3.80 -1.24
CA TYR A 27 -7.17 -3.61 0.06
C TYR A 27 -8.23 -2.52 -0.05
N ARG A 28 -9.41 -2.74 0.53
CA ARG A 28 -10.55 -1.84 0.41
C ARG A 28 -11.18 -1.52 1.76
N LEU A 29 -11.70 -0.31 1.88
CA LEU A 29 -12.56 0.13 2.97
C LEU A 29 -13.69 0.96 2.38
N SER A 30 -14.93 0.64 2.72
CA SER A 30 -16.12 1.39 2.32
C SER A 30 -16.85 1.88 3.58
N ILE A 31 -17.14 3.17 3.64
CA ILE A 31 -17.78 3.87 4.77
C ILE A 31 -19.02 4.57 4.23
N GLY A 32 -20.10 4.62 5.03
CA GLY A 32 -21.32 5.32 4.65
C GLY A 32 -22.13 4.51 3.64
N LYS A 33 -22.90 3.54 4.16
CA LYS A 33 -23.77 2.67 3.35
C LYS A 33 -25.02 3.39 2.81
N ASP A 34 -25.33 4.56 3.36
CA ASP A 34 -26.48 5.37 2.95
C ASP A 34 -26.02 6.39 1.90
N PHE A 35 -26.69 6.43 0.76
CA PHE A 35 -26.33 7.22 -0.44
C PHE A 35 -26.08 8.72 -0.23
N ALA A 36 -26.37 9.26 0.96
CA ALA A 36 -26.17 10.67 1.29
C ALA A 36 -24.68 11.04 1.43
N HIS A 37 -23.86 10.16 2.00
CA HIS A 37 -22.42 10.34 2.09
C HIS A 37 -21.69 8.99 2.16
N SER A 38 -20.83 8.71 1.18
CA SER A 38 -20.01 7.52 1.12
C SER A 38 -18.53 7.84 0.90
N ILE A 39 -17.66 6.97 1.39
CA ILE A 39 -16.22 7.04 1.18
C ILE A 39 -15.71 5.64 0.86
N ASP A 40 -14.96 5.51 -0.23
CA ASP A 40 -14.31 4.30 -0.67
C ASP A 40 -12.80 4.51 -0.76
N TYR A 41 -12.05 3.69 -0.04
CA TYR A 41 -10.61 3.59 -0.13
C TYR A 41 -10.22 2.34 -0.90
N ASN A 42 -9.25 2.50 -1.81
CA ASN A 42 -8.63 1.43 -2.56
C ASN A 42 -7.11 1.59 -2.50
N LEU A 43 -6.43 0.60 -1.92
CA LEU A 43 -4.99 0.55 -1.80
C LEU A 43 -4.47 -0.71 -2.50
N THR A 44 -3.65 -0.54 -3.52
CA THR A 44 -2.98 -1.64 -4.21
C THR A 44 -1.51 -1.66 -3.83
N LEU A 45 -1.05 -2.79 -3.29
CA LEU A 45 0.36 -3.09 -3.06
C LEU A 45 0.87 -3.96 -4.21
N ASN A 46 1.74 -3.42 -5.06
CA ASN A 46 2.33 -4.13 -6.18
C ASN A 46 3.54 -4.96 -5.73
N THR A 47 3.82 -6.05 -6.44
CA THR A 47 4.93 -6.97 -6.15
C THR A 47 6.32 -6.35 -6.36
N ASP A 48 6.41 -5.27 -7.13
CA ASP A 48 7.63 -4.49 -7.38
C ASP A 48 7.96 -3.48 -6.27
N SER A 49 7.28 -3.57 -5.12
CA SER A 49 7.40 -2.64 -3.98
C SER A 49 6.81 -1.25 -4.22
N THR A 50 6.01 -1.05 -5.27
CA THR A 50 5.23 0.18 -5.45
C THR A 50 3.81 0.05 -4.91
N PHE A 51 3.16 1.16 -4.59
CA PHE A 51 1.74 1.17 -4.23
C PHE A 51 0.99 2.30 -4.93
N VAL A 52 -0.32 2.13 -5.05
CA VAL A 52 -1.26 3.16 -5.47
C VAL A 52 -2.42 3.20 -4.50
N PHE A 53 -2.81 4.39 -4.09
CA PHE A 53 -3.96 4.67 -3.26
C PHE A 53 -4.94 5.58 -3.97
N HIS A 54 -6.22 5.27 -3.86
CA HIS A 54 -7.33 6.10 -4.29
C HIS A 54 -8.39 6.16 -3.19
N SER A 55 -8.73 7.38 -2.77
CA SER A 55 -9.91 7.69 -1.98
C SER A 55 -10.93 8.38 -2.87
N PHE A 56 -12.13 7.83 -2.93
CA PHE A 56 -13.31 8.47 -3.51
C PHE A 56 -14.27 8.79 -2.38
N SER A 57 -14.76 10.02 -2.32
CA SER A 57 -15.89 10.37 -1.45
C SER A 57 -16.98 11.04 -2.24
N ASN A 58 -18.22 10.62 -2.01
CA ASN A 58 -19.41 11.24 -2.55
C ASN A 58 -20.25 11.78 -1.39
N ALA A 59 -20.62 13.05 -1.44
CA ALA A 59 -21.51 13.71 -0.51
C ALA A 59 -22.57 14.45 -1.32
N VAL A 60 -23.83 14.01 -1.28
CA VAL A 60 -24.92 14.56 -2.13
C VAL A 60 -25.10 16.07 -1.94
N LYS A 61 -24.85 16.57 -0.73
CA LYS A 61 -24.91 18.01 -0.39
C LYS A 61 -23.53 18.65 -0.20
N GLY A 62 -22.46 17.93 -0.53
CA GLY A 62 -21.09 18.44 -0.48
C GLY A 62 -20.81 19.42 -1.61
N ILE A 63 -19.88 20.33 -1.41
CA ILE A 63 -19.37 21.22 -2.45
C ILE A 63 -17.82 21.12 -2.40
N PRO A 64 -17.19 20.40 -3.34
CA PRO A 64 -17.79 19.60 -4.40
C PRO A 64 -18.50 18.34 -3.87
N PRO A 65 -19.50 17.80 -4.58
CA PRO A 65 -20.16 16.55 -4.18
C PRO A 65 -19.21 15.35 -4.21
N GLU A 66 -18.33 15.32 -5.21
CA GLU A 66 -17.36 14.25 -5.40
C GLU A 66 -15.95 14.77 -5.15
N VAL A 67 -15.18 14.02 -4.37
CA VAL A 67 -13.77 14.31 -4.10
C VAL A 67 -12.96 13.05 -4.39
N HIS A 68 -11.89 13.23 -5.17
CA HIS A 68 -10.92 12.19 -5.45
C HIS A 68 -9.56 12.60 -4.89
N ILE A 69 -8.95 11.70 -4.12
CA ILE A 69 -7.62 11.90 -3.56
C ILE A 69 -6.79 10.68 -3.94
N TYR A 70 -5.61 10.90 -4.52
CA TYR A 70 -4.71 9.83 -4.92
C TYR A 70 -3.36 9.96 -4.22
N GLY A 71 -2.75 8.83 -3.92
CA GLY A 71 -1.35 8.73 -3.50
C GLY A 71 -0.67 7.60 -4.23
N LYS A 72 0.65 7.68 -4.34
CA LYS A 72 1.49 6.59 -4.84
C LYS A 72 2.86 6.67 -4.19
N GLY A 73 3.64 5.61 -4.37
CA GLY A 73 5.02 5.56 -3.94
C GLY A 73 5.47 4.14 -3.71
N HIS A 74 6.28 3.93 -2.68
CA HIS A 74 6.88 2.64 -2.37
C HIS A 74 6.43 2.13 -1.01
N TRP A 75 6.42 0.81 -0.86
CA TRP A 75 6.16 0.15 0.40
C TRP A 75 7.23 -0.89 0.70
N LYS A 76 7.45 -1.14 1.99
CA LYS A 76 8.37 -2.16 2.49
C LYS A 76 7.73 -2.91 3.63
N ALA A 77 7.84 -4.23 3.61
CA ALA A 77 7.45 -5.08 4.72
C ALA A 77 8.65 -5.51 5.55
N VAL A 78 8.50 -5.42 6.87
CA VAL A 78 9.37 -6.08 7.85
C VAL A 78 8.46 -6.88 8.77
N LYS A 79 8.54 -8.23 8.66
CA LYS A 79 7.57 -9.15 9.27
C LYS A 79 6.15 -8.82 8.79
N ASN A 80 5.27 -8.42 9.71
CA ASN A 80 3.89 -8.02 9.42
C ASN A 80 3.67 -6.51 9.45
N ILE A 81 4.74 -5.71 9.52
CA ILE A 81 4.66 -4.24 9.48
C ILE A 81 4.97 -3.78 8.07
N ILE A 82 4.05 -3.03 7.48
CA ILE A 82 4.19 -2.39 6.17
C ILE A 82 4.46 -0.90 6.42
N SER A 83 5.57 -0.39 5.90
CA SER A 83 5.92 1.03 5.93
C SER A 83 5.81 1.61 4.52
N PHE A 84 5.24 2.80 4.42
CA PHE A 84 5.06 3.52 3.16
C PHE A 84 6.02 4.71 3.07
N SER A 85 6.37 5.05 1.83
CA SER A 85 7.19 6.20 1.50
C SER A 85 6.76 6.79 0.18
N THR A 86 6.72 8.12 0.11
CA THR A 86 6.39 8.88 -1.09
C THR A 86 7.58 9.79 -1.41
N ASN A 87 8.16 9.62 -2.59
CA ASN A 87 9.21 10.51 -3.08
C ASN A 87 8.55 11.79 -3.61
N THR A 88 8.73 12.92 -2.93
CA THR A 88 8.08 14.19 -3.29
C THR A 88 8.39 14.64 -4.73
N ASP A 89 9.56 14.29 -5.29
CA ASP A 89 9.96 14.73 -6.63
C ASP A 89 9.33 13.89 -7.75
N ASN A 90 9.02 12.61 -7.49
CA ASN A 90 8.59 11.65 -8.52
C ASN A 90 7.18 11.09 -8.30
N ASP A 91 6.75 11.04 -7.04
CA ASP A 91 5.50 10.43 -6.63
C ASP A 91 4.36 11.44 -6.48
N ILE A 92 4.69 12.70 -6.16
CA ILE A 92 3.71 13.77 -6.05
C ILE A 92 3.49 14.45 -7.39
N SER A 93 2.23 14.63 -7.77
CA SER A 93 1.83 15.37 -8.97
C SER A 93 0.44 15.99 -8.79
N ALA A 94 -0.05 16.72 -9.80
CA ALA A 94 -1.40 17.28 -9.78
C ALA A 94 -2.49 16.21 -9.52
N LYS A 95 -2.27 14.97 -9.98
CA LYS A 95 -3.19 13.85 -9.72
C LYS A 95 -2.88 13.17 -8.38
N TYR A 96 -1.61 12.87 -8.10
CA TYR A 96 -1.18 12.15 -6.90
C TYR A 96 -0.69 13.14 -5.85
N SER A 97 -1.61 13.67 -5.04
CA SER A 97 -1.31 14.73 -4.08
C SER A 97 -1.06 14.24 -2.66
N LEU A 98 -1.40 12.97 -2.35
CA LEU A 98 -1.35 12.45 -1.00
C LEU A 98 0.03 11.92 -0.62
N ASP A 99 0.62 12.51 0.43
CA ASP A 99 1.88 12.06 1.02
C ASP A 99 1.66 10.92 2.03
N PHE A 100 2.30 9.77 1.78
CA PHE A 100 2.31 8.60 2.67
C PHE A 100 3.58 8.48 3.50
N ASN A 101 4.47 9.47 3.48
CA ASN A 101 5.66 9.46 4.33
C ASN A 101 5.26 9.32 5.81
N THR A 102 5.98 8.45 6.51
CA THR A 102 5.74 8.03 7.90
C THR A 102 4.46 7.21 8.11
N THR A 103 3.74 6.83 7.05
CA THR A 103 2.58 5.94 7.18
C THR A 103 3.04 4.51 7.43
N LYS A 104 2.46 3.86 8.44
CA LYS A 104 2.71 2.45 8.76
C LYS A 104 1.41 1.72 9.03
N GLY A 105 1.38 0.47 8.59
CA GLY A 105 0.28 -0.45 8.82
C GLY A 105 0.74 -1.81 9.29
N ARG A 106 -0.15 -2.54 9.92
CA ARG A 106 0.05 -3.94 10.31
C ARG A 106 -0.81 -4.84 9.44
N TYR A 107 -0.17 -5.78 8.77
CA TYR A 107 -0.85 -6.88 8.09
C TYR A 107 -1.34 -7.89 9.12
N ILE A 108 -2.64 -8.16 9.10
CA ILE A 108 -3.31 -9.08 10.02
C ILE A 108 -3.98 -10.15 9.16
N THR A 109 -3.62 -11.40 9.41
CA THR A 109 -4.21 -12.58 8.78
C THR A 109 -4.34 -13.69 9.83
N LYS A 110 -5.08 -14.76 9.52
CA LYS A 110 -5.20 -15.91 10.41
C LYS A 110 -3.82 -16.53 10.66
N SER A 111 -3.49 -16.80 11.92
CA SER A 111 -2.24 -17.47 12.25
C SER A 111 -2.29 -18.92 11.77
N LEU A 112 -1.21 -19.43 11.17
CA LEU A 112 -1.09 -20.86 10.84
C LEU A 112 -1.18 -21.77 12.07
N ARG A 113 -0.96 -21.22 13.27
CA ARG A 113 -1.08 -21.95 14.55
C ARG A 113 -2.50 -21.94 15.11
N ASP A 114 -3.36 -21.07 14.60
CA ASP A 114 -4.76 -20.99 15.02
C ASP A 114 -5.58 -22.06 14.29
N LYS A 115 -5.96 -23.09 15.05
CA LYS A 115 -6.77 -24.23 14.57
C LYS A 115 -8.28 -24.02 14.80
N SER A 116 -8.71 -22.88 15.33
CA SER A 116 -10.13 -22.62 15.55
C SER A 116 -10.86 -22.43 14.22
N ASP A 117 -12.17 -22.65 14.21
CA ASP A 117 -13.01 -22.41 13.02
C ASP A 117 -13.34 -20.93 12.81
N ARG A 118 -12.74 -20.03 13.60
CA ARG A 118 -12.96 -18.59 13.47
C ARG A 118 -12.49 -18.11 12.10
N GLU A 119 -13.37 -17.39 11.40
CA GLU A 119 -13.01 -16.63 10.20
C GLU A 119 -12.26 -15.35 10.60
N VAL A 120 -11.09 -15.14 9.99
CA VAL A 120 -10.27 -13.94 10.21
C VAL A 120 -9.99 -13.31 8.87
N ASN A 121 -10.68 -12.20 8.60
CA ASN A 121 -10.47 -11.42 7.39
C ASN A 121 -9.05 -10.86 7.37
N THR A 122 -8.35 -11.14 6.28
CA THR A 122 -7.04 -10.57 6.02
C THR A 122 -7.20 -9.07 5.79
N ARG A 123 -6.47 -8.25 6.54
CA ARG A 123 -6.61 -6.80 6.50
C ARG A 123 -5.31 -6.08 6.82
N LEU A 124 -5.24 -4.83 6.42
CA LEU A 124 -4.19 -3.88 6.74
C LEU A 124 -4.74 -2.82 7.70
N GLN A 125 -4.25 -2.80 8.94
CA GLN A 125 -4.61 -1.78 9.92
C GLN A 125 -3.57 -0.68 9.92
N ILE A 126 -3.94 0.53 9.48
CA ILE A 126 -3.07 1.71 9.48
C ILE A 126 -3.07 2.31 10.89
N TYR A 127 -1.92 2.30 11.57
CA TYR A 127 -1.80 2.80 12.95
C TYR A 127 -0.92 4.04 13.06
N GLU A 128 -0.22 4.43 12.00
CA GLU A 128 0.63 5.62 11.95
C GLU A 128 0.45 6.27 10.58
N SER A 129 0.17 7.57 10.53
CA SER A 129 0.00 8.34 9.28
C SER A 129 -0.08 9.83 9.63
N LYS A 130 0.57 10.69 8.84
CA LYS A 130 0.36 12.16 8.91
C LYS A 130 -1.05 12.55 8.46
N THR A 131 -1.57 11.81 7.49
CA THR A 131 -2.92 11.97 6.96
C THR A 131 -3.92 11.41 7.98
N ARG A 132 -4.62 12.32 8.68
CA ARG A 132 -5.50 11.97 9.80
C ARG A 132 -6.60 10.97 9.45
N PHE A 133 -7.22 11.09 8.26
CA PHE A 133 -8.31 10.19 7.86
C PHE A 133 -7.87 8.74 7.55
N LEU A 134 -6.56 8.50 7.40
CA LEU A 134 -6.00 7.16 7.25
C LEU A 134 -5.67 6.50 8.59
N HIS A 135 -5.37 7.31 9.62
CA HIS A 135 -5.00 6.79 10.92
C HIS A 135 -6.18 6.02 11.55
N GLY A 136 -5.93 4.80 12.00
CA GLY A 136 -6.93 3.91 12.60
C GLY A 136 -7.79 3.15 11.59
N THR A 137 -7.57 3.31 10.27
CA THR A 137 -8.36 2.61 9.26
C THR A 137 -7.96 1.15 9.13
N GLU A 138 -8.95 0.29 8.84
CA GLU A 138 -8.74 -1.12 8.55
C GLU A 138 -9.20 -1.42 7.12
N LEU A 139 -8.24 -1.67 6.22
CA LEU A 139 -8.54 -2.01 4.83
C LEU A 139 -8.53 -3.53 4.66
N VAL A 140 -9.63 -4.09 4.18
CA VAL A 140 -9.80 -5.54 4.01
C VAL A 140 -9.23 -5.98 2.66
N LYS A 141 -8.38 -7.00 2.68
CA LYS A 141 -7.81 -7.59 1.46
C LYS A 141 -8.92 -8.26 0.65
N GLN A 142 -8.93 -8.03 -0.66
CA GLN A 142 -9.87 -8.60 -1.62
C GLN A 142 -9.37 -9.92 -2.19
#